data_AF-A0A956PNP8-F1
#
_entry.id   AF-A0A956PNP8-F1
#
_cell.length_a   1.000
_cell.length_b   1.000
_cell.length_c   1.000
_cell.angle_alpha   90.00
_cell.angle_beta   90.00
_cell.angle_gamma   90.00
#
_symmetry.space_group_name_H-M   'P 1'
#
loop_
_entity.id
_entity.type
_entity.pdbx_description
1 polymer ?
#
loop_
_entity_poly.entity_id
_entity_poly.type
_entity_poly.pdbx_seq_one_letter_code
_entity_poly.pdbx_strand_id
1 'polypeptide(L)' 'MRRITRLLIVFLLLLTGVASSQLFGKPHTQAQLILSQTKVAPGSELKAVFRLTMEEHWHTYWKYAGEVGLPTEAAWEL' A
#
# COMPACT_ATOMS: atom_id res chain seq x y z
N MET A 1 48.42 8.73 14.21
CA MET A 1 47.02 8.83 14.68
C MET A 1 46.09 9.48 13.64
N ARG A 2 46.34 10.71 13.16
CA ARG A 2 45.49 11.42 12.16
C ARG A 2 45.17 10.67 10.85
N ARG A 3 46.10 9.85 10.34
CA ARG A 3 45.89 9.04 9.12
C ARG A 3 44.89 7.91 9.32
N ILE A 4 44.91 7.28 10.50
CA ILE A 4 43.98 6.21 10.88
C ILE A 4 42.57 6.78 11.03
N THR A 5 42.43 7.95 11.64
CA THR A 5 41.15 8.64 11.77
C THR A 5 40.50 8.94 10.41
N ARG A 6 41.29 9.38 9.42
CA ARG A 6 40.77 9.64 8.07
C ARG A 6 40.32 8.37 7.35
N LEU A 7 41.09 7.29 7.48
CA LEU A 7 40.72 5.99 6.90
C LEU A 7 39.45 5.44 7.55
N LEU A 8 39.29 5.61 8.87
CA LEU A 8 38.10 5.20 9.60
C LEU A 8 36.85 5.98 9.16
N ILE A 9 36.98 7.29 8.91
CA ILE A 9 35.89 8.14 8.42
C ILE A 9 35.48 7.75 6.99
N VAL A 10 36.46 7.50 6.10
CA VAL A 10 36.18 7.06 4.73
C VAL A 10 35.52 5.69 4.74
N PHE A 11 35.98 4.77 5.59
CA PHE A 11 35.36 3.46 5.77
C PHE A 11 33.92 3.56 6.28
N LEU A 12 33.67 4.45 7.25
CA LEU A 12 32.32 4.68 7.78
C LEU A 12 31.37 5.29 6.73
N LEU A 13 31.87 6.20 5.89
CA LEU A 13 31.12 6.79 4.77
C LEU A 13 30.83 5.78 3.64
N LEU A 14 31.69 4.78 3.45
CA LEU A 14 31.44 3.68 2.50
C LEU A 14 30.41 2.66 3.03
N LEU A 15 30.31 2.52 4.36
CA LEU A 15 29.32 1.66 5.03
C LEU A 15 27.90 2.25 5.01
N THR A 16 27.73 3.55 4.84
CA THR A 16 26.42 4.19 4.62
C THR A 16 25.94 4.03 3.18
N GLY A 17 26.13 2.83 2.61
CA GLY A 17 25.60 2.44 1.31
C GLY A 17 24.12 2.78 1.22
N VAL A 18 23.72 3.24 0.04
CA VAL A 18 22.40 3.79 -0.27
C VAL A 18 21.31 2.89 0.34
N ALA A 19 20.70 3.35 1.42
CA ALA A 19 19.52 2.72 2.00
C ALA A 19 18.36 2.91 1.01
N SER A 20 18.23 1.98 0.08
CA SER A 20 17.05 1.91 -0.78
C SER A 20 15.94 1.31 0.06
N SER A 21 14.99 2.13 0.52
CA SER A 21 13.70 1.60 0.96
C SER A 21 13.09 0.88 -0.23
N GLN A 22 12.82 -0.42 -0.11
CA GLN A 22 12.03 -1.12 -1.13
C GLN A 22 10.73 -0.33 -1.30
N LEU A 23 10.59 0.33 -2.45
CA LEU A 23 9.28 0.70 -2.97
C LEU A 23 8.47 -0.59 -2.91
N PHE A 24 7.40 -0.58 -2.12
CA PHE A 24 6.52 -1.72 -1.95
C PHE A 24 6.32 -2.37 -3.32
N GLY A 25 6.66 -3.66 -3.42
CA GLY A 25 6.51 -4.40 -4.66
C GLY A 25 5.08 -4.26 -5.20
N LYS A 26 4.87 -4.68 -6.45
CA LYS A 26 3.53 -4.68 -7.05
C LYS A 26 2.51 -5.22 -6.01
N PRO A 27 1.41 -4.50 -5.74
CA PRO A 27 0.45 -4.93 -4.74
C PRO A 27 -0.14 -6.29 -5.14
N HIS A 28 -0.18 -7.22 -4.19
CA HIS A 28 -0.74 -8.57 -4.36
C HIS A 28 -2.26 -8.58 -4.49
N THR A 29 -2.92 -7.43 -4.24
CA THR A 29 -4.34 -7.21 -4.41
C THR A 29 -4.58 -6.04 -5.34
N GLN A 30 -5.30 -6.27 -6.43
CA GLN A 30 -5.83 -5.22 -7.29
C GLN A 30 -7.26 -4.87 -6.87
N ALA A 31 -7.53 -3.59 -6.59
CA ALA A 31 -8.86 -3.09 -6.28
C ALA A 31 -9.44 -2.32 -7.49
N GLN A 32 -10.71 -2.55 -7.78
CA GLN A 32 -11.48 -1.82 -8.79
C GLN A 32 -12.84 -1.43 -8.23
N LEU A 33 -13.28 -0.20 -8.53
CA LEU A 33 -14.63 0.26 -8.27
C LEU A 33 -15.46 0.10 -9.54
N ILE A 34 -16.56 -0.63 -9.44
CA ILE A 34 -17.48 -0.86 -10.57
C ILE A 34 -18.80 -0.20 -10.23
N LEU A 35 -19.29 0.65 -11.12
CA LEU A 35 -20.55 1.36 -10.99
C LEU A 35 -21.63 0.67 -11.82
N SER A 36 -22.89 0.73 -11.35
CA SER A 36 -24.03 0.18 -12.09
C SER A 36 -24.33 0.93 -13.39
N GLN A 37 -23.84 2.16 -13.53
CA GLN A 37 -24.12 3.05 -14.65
C GLN A 37 -22.99 4.07 -14.81
N THR A 38 -22.81 4.56 -16.04
CA THR A 38 -21.74 5.51 -16.40
C THR A 38 -22.14 6.98 -16.22
N LYS A 39 -23.42 7.25 -15.99
CA LYS A 39 -24.00 8.58 -15.71
C LYS A 39 -25.06 8.46 -14.63
N VAL A 40 -25.18 9.47 -13.77
CA VAL A 40 -26.20 9.54 -12.72
C VAL A 40 -26.77 10.96 -12.67
N ALA A 41 -28.09 11.08 -12.55
CA ALA A 41 -28.74 12.38 -12.37
C ALA A 41 -28.72 12.79 -10.89
N PRO A 42 -28.75 14.10 -10.57
CA PRO A 42 -28.86 14.56 -9.19
C PRO A 42 -30.06 13.93 -8.47
N GLY A 43 -29.86 13.54 -7.21
CA GLY A 43 -30.89 12.90 -6.37
C GLY A 43 -31.20 11.44 -6.73
N SER A 44 -30.51 10.84 -7.71
CA SER A 44 -30.70 9.44 -8.07
C SER A 44 -29.76 8.52 -7.30
N GLU A 45 -30.18 7.26 -7.11
CA GLU A 45 -29.35 6.21 -6.50
C GLU A 45 -28.29 5.71 -7.50
N LEU A 46 -27.05 5.51 -7.02
CA LEU A 46 -25.97 4.86 -7.75
C LEU A 46 -25.47 3.66 -6.95
N LYS A 47 -25.46 2.48 -7.57
CA LYS A 47 -24.89 1.29 -6.95
C LYS A 47 -23.44 1.15 -7.35
N ALA A 48 -22.60 0.81 -6.38
CA ALA A 48 -21.18 0.59 -6.58
C ALA A 48 -20.74 -0.71 -5.89
N VAL A 49 -19.76 -1.38 -6.48
CA VAL A 49 -19.14 -2.59 -5.89
C VAL A 49 -17.63 -2.50 -5.98
N PHE A 50 -16.95 -2.99 -4.95
CA PHE A 50 -15.51 -3.19 -4.97
C PHE A 50 -15.20 -4.61 -5.47
N ARG A 51 -14.41 -4.72 -6.53
CA ARG A 51 -13.81 -5.97 -6.97
C ARG A 51 -12.37 -6.02 -6.49
N LEU A 52 -12.05 -7.02 -5.68
CA LEU A 52 -10.69 -7.30 -5.24
C LEU A 52 -10.21 -8.58 -5.91
N THR A 53 -9.15 -8.48 -6.71
CA THR A 53 -8.48 -9.63 -7.31
C THR A 53 -7.15 -9.84 -6.61
N MET A 54 -6.95 -11.01 -6.00
CA MET A 54 -5.79 -11.32 -5.17
C MET A 54 -4.97 -12.44 -5.78
N GLU A 55 -3.66 -12.39 -5.57
CA GLU A 55 -2.76 -13.51 -5.87
C GLU A 55 -3.04 -14.70 -4.94
N GLU A 56 -2.53 -15.88 -5.30
CA GLU A 56 -2.72 -17.09 -4.50
C GLU A 56 -2.23 -16.89 -3.05
N HIS A 57 -2.99 -17.40 -2.09
CA HIS A 57 -2.79 -17.28 -0.64
C HIS A 57 -2.96 -15.86 -0.03
N TRP A 58 -3.16 -14.83 -0.86
CA TRP A 58 -3.52 -13.50 -0.36
C TRP A 58 -5.01 -13.41 -0.04
N HIS A 59 -5.30 -12.74 1.07
CA HIS A 59 -6.66 -12.53 1.56
C HIS A 59 -6.77 -11.16 2.23
N THR A 60 -7.98 -10.61 2.25
CA THR A 60 -8.32 -9.42 3.04
C THR A 60 -9.12 -9.79 4.27
N TYR A 61 -9.23 -8.87 5.22
CA TYR A 61 -9.98 -9.09 6.44
C TYR A 61 -11.45 -8.73 6.29
N TRP A 62 -12.29 -9.51 6.97
CA TRP A 62 -13.71 -9.20 7.15
C TRP A 62 -13.89 -7.97 8.06
N LYS A 63 -15.11 -7.40 8.06
CA LYS A 63 -15.48 -6.22 8.87
C LYS A 63 -15.10 -6.34 10.35
N TYR A 64 -15.12 -7.55 10.91
CA TYR A 64 -14.75 -7.83 12.31
C TYR A 64 -13.50 -8.71 12.36
N ALA A 65 -12.36 -8.11 12.05
CA ALA A 65 -11.09 -8.79 11.79
C ALA A 65 -10.35 -9.38 13.02
N GLY A 66 -10.94 -9.31 14.21
CA GLY A 66 -10.24 -9.62 15.47
C GLY A 66 -9.11 -8.62 15.75
N GLU A 67 -8.15 -9.00 16.60
CA GLU A 67 -7.07 -8.09 17.03
C GLU A 67 -5.93 -7.91 16.01
N VAL A 68 -5.84 -8.78 15.01
CA VAL A 68 -4.65 -8.94 14.16
C VAL A 68 -4.85 -8.37 12.74
N GLY A 69 -6.06 -7.97 12.39
CA GLY A 69 -6.39 -7.49 11.04
C GLY A 69 -7.03 -6.10 11.01
N LEU A 70 -6.80 -5.38 9.91
CA LEU A 70 -7.53 -4.15 9.60
C LEU A 70 -8.61 -4.45 8.56
N PRO A 71 -9.87 -4.07 8.80
CA PRO A 71 -10.93 -4.30 7.83
C PRO A 71 -10.66 -3.51 6.54
N THR A 72 -11.24 -3.97 5.43
CA THR A 72 -11.26 -3.16 4.20
C THR A 72 -12.18 -1.96 4.40
N GLU A 73 -11.66 -0.77 4.12
CA GLU A 73 -12.40 0.49 4.26
C GLU A 73 -12.58 1.19 2.91
N ALA A 74 -13.68 1.93 2.80
CA ALA A 74 -13.97 2.80 1.67
C ALA A 74 -14.32 4.20 2.20
N ALA A 75 -13.42 5.15 1.97
CA ALA A 75 -13.66 6.56 2.24
C ALA A 75 -14.17 7.24 0.98
N TRP A 76 -15.23 8.02 1.11
CA TRP A 76 -15.82 8.78 0.01
C TRP A 76 -15.76 10.27 0.32
N GLU A 77 -15.42 11.06 -0.68
CA GLU A 77 -15.51 12.52 -0.66
C GLU A 77 -16.48 12.92 -1.77
N LEU A 78 -17.44 13.79 -1.45
CA LEU A 78 -18.56 14.19 -2.31
C LEU A 78 -18.42 15.64 -2.76
#